data_AF-A0A2G5UGB0-F1
#
_entry.id   AF-A0A2G5UGB0-F1
#
_cell.length_a   1.000
_cell.length_b   1.000
_cell.length_c   1.000
_cell.angle_alpha   90.00
_cell.angle_beta   90.00
_cell.angle_gamma   90.00
#
_symmetry.space_group_name_H-M   'P 1'
#
loop_
_entity.id
_entity.type
_entity.pdbx_description
1 polymer ?
#
loop_
_entity_poly.entity_id
_entity_poly.type
_entity_poly.pdbx_seq_one_letter_code
_entity_poly.pdbx_strand_id
1 'polypeptide(L)'
;MYMLYGMMLALNVLNFGLSFPLIYKNRKVMRINASLSVKYQLGEVFLSTKFSYSVILVHVIFFGVYVSVNIAFKYFGDLVSKDPITLTIVRASWMTMISTYTFAIGPAAIYFYKKMQARREADRAKMIQMEAKGKKGAKNYDNAIANIWKTATVPID
;
A
#
# COMPACT_ATOMS: atom_id res chain seq x y z
N MET A 1 1.10 -14.21 28.40
CA MET A 1 1.40 -14.47 26.97
C MET A 1 0.27 -14.02 26.03
N TYR A 2 -0.97 -14.47 26.20
CA TYR A 2 -2.11 -14.04 25.35
C TYR A 2 -2.39 -12.52 25.36
N MET A 3 -2.19 -11.85 26.49
CA MET A 3 -2.33 -10.40 26.61
C MET A 3 -1.37 -9.63 25.68
N LEU A 4 -0.15 -10.13 25.49
CA LEU A 4 0.86 -9.55 24.61
C LEU A 4 0.47 -9.71 23.13
N TYR A 5 -0.08 -10.86 22.74
CA TYR A 5 -0.62 -11.05 21.39
C TYR A 5 -1.86 -10.18 21.13
N GLY A 6 -2.75 -10.05 22.11
CA GLY A 6 -3.90 -9.15 22.03
C GLY A 6 -3.47 -7.69 21.90
N MET A 7 -2.46 -7.25 22.66
CA MET A 7 -1.89 -5.91 22.57
C MET A 7 -1.26 -5.67 21.19
N MET A 8 -0.47 -6.61 20.65
CA MET A 8 0.08 -6.48 19.30
C MET A 8 -1.00 -6.41 18.22
N LEU A 9 -2.09 -7.15 18.38
CA LEU A 9 -3.22 -7.09 17.44
C LEU A 9 -3.90 -5.73 17.51
N ALA A 10 -4.14 -5.21 18.72
CA ALA A 10 -4.70 -3.88 18.92
C ALA A 10 -3.81 -2.78 18.31
N LEU A 11 -2.48 -2.87 18.49
CA LEU A 11 -1.53 -1.94 17.87
C LEU A 11 -1.57 -2.02 16.34
N ASN A 12 -1.65 -3.21 15.75
CA ASN A 12 -1.77 -3.37 14.29
C ASN A 12 -3.08 -2.80 13.76
N VAL A 13 -4.20 -3.02 14.45
CA VAL A 13 -5.50 -2.45 14.09
C VAL A 13 -5.49 -0.92 14.24
N LEU A 14 -4.88 -0.39 15.30
CA LEU A 14 -4.73 1.04 15.50
C LEU A 14 -3.86 1.66 14.40
N ASN A 15 -2.73 1.03 14.05
CA ASN A 15 -1.86 1.47 12.96
C ASN A 15 -2.61 1.50 11.62
N PHE A 16 -3.43 0.47 11.35
CA PHE A 16 -4.30 0.44 10.18
C PHE A 16 -5.33 1.58 10.18
N GLY A 17 -5.97 1.83 11.33
CA GLY A 17 -6.93 2.93 11.51
C GLY A 17 -6.29 4.31 11.31
N LEU A 18 -5.11 4.55 11.89
CA LEU A 18 -4.37 5.81 11.71
C LEU A 18 -3.86 6.02 10.28
N SER A 19 -3.63 4.94 9.53
CA SER A 19 -3.22 5.00 8.13
C SER A 19 -4.36 5.34 7.16
N PHE A 20 -5.62 5.21 7.59
CA PHE A 20 -6.78 5.50 6.75
C PHE A 20 -6.93 7.00 6.40
N PRO A 21 -6.84 7.95 7.35
CA PRO A 21 -6.83 9.39 7.05
C PRO A 21 -5.72 9.81 6.07
N LEU A 22 -4.55 9.16 6.12
CA LEU A 22 -3.42 9.45 5.21
C LEU A 22 -3.78 9.14 3.75
N ILE A 23 -4.41 7.99 3.48
CA ILE A 23 -4.90 7.67 2.13
C ILE A 23 -5.96 8.67 1.68
N TYR A 24 -6.90 9.02 2.57
CA TYR A 24 -7.98 9.93 2.24
C TYR A 24 -7.44 11.31 1.84
N LYS A 25 -6.53 11.87 2.65
CA LYS A 25 -5.87 13.14 2.35
C LYS A 25 -5.07 13.07 1.04
N ASN A 26 -4.25 12.03 0.84
CA ASN A 26 -3.45 11.89 -0.37
C ASN A 26 -4.30 11.75 -1.64
N ARG A 27 -5.47 11.09 -1.55
CA ARG A 27 -6.44 11.03 -2.65
C ARG A 27 -7.03 12.40 -2.99
N LYS A 28 -7.26 13.26 -1.99
CA LYS A 28 -7.76 14.63 -2.19
C LYS A 28 -6.70 15.51 -2.86
N VAL A 29 -5.45 15.44 -2.40
CA VAL A 29 -4.33 16.23 -2.95
C VAL A 29 -4.03 15.85 -4.41
N MET A 30 -4.16 14.56 -4.76
CA MET A 30 -4.03 14.10 -6.15
C MET A 30 -5.01 14.74 -7.15
N ARG A 31 -6.10 15.36 -6.69
CA ARG A 31 -7.12 15.99 -7.55
C ARG A 31 -6.86 17.47 -7.83
N ILE A 32 -5.79 18.05 -7.26
CA ILE A 32 -5.45 19.46 -7.46
C ILE A 32 -4.97 19.67 -8.89
N ASN A 33 -5.37 20.80 -9.49
CA ASN A 33 -4.84 21.25 -10.78
C ASN A 33 -3.41 21.79 -10.57
N ALA A 34 -2.43 20.90 -10.72
CA ALA A 34 -1.02 21.23 -10.63
C ALA A 34 -0.28 20.93 -11.95
N SER A 35 0.96 21.41 -12.03
CA SER A 35 1.88 21.11 -13.14
C SER A 35 2.17 19.61 -13.26
N LEU A 36 2.69 19.18 -14.41
CA LEU A 36 2.99 17.77 -14.66
C LEU A 36 4.01 17.20 -13.67
N SER A 37 5.03 17.99 -13.30
CA SER A 37 6.03 17.59 -12.30
C SER A 37 5.42 17.38 -10.92
N VAL A 38 4.52 18.27 -10.48
CA VAL A 38 3.84 18.14 -9.19
C VAL A 38 2.87 16.95 -9.19
N LYS A 39 2.13 16.72 -10.29
CA LYS A 39 1.28 15.53 -10.45
C LYS A 39 2.07 14.23 -10.44
N TYR A 40 3.29 14.24 -10.99
CA TYR A 40 4.21 13.12 -10.94
C TYR A 40 4.62 12.81 -9.49
N GLN A 41 5.15 13.81 -8.79
CA GLN A 41 5.58 13.69 -7.39
C GLN A 41 4.43 13.24 -6.45
N LEU A 42 3.26 13.87 -6.57
CA LEU A 42 2.08 13.49 -5.79
C LEU A 42 1.64 12.05 -6.07
N GLY A 43 1.80 11.59 -7.31
CA GLY A 43 1.50 10.21 -7.70
C GLY A 43 2.45 9.20 -7.07
N GLU A 44 3.74 9.52 -6.94
CA GLU A 44 4.72 8.67 -6.24
C GLU A 44 4.42 8.59 -4.74
N VAL A 45 4.13 9.72 -4.10
CA VAL A 45 3.75 9.77 -2.68
C VAL A 45 2.46 8.97 -2.44
N PHE A 46 1.45 9.12 -3.30
CA PHE A 46 0.21 8.37 -3.20
C PHE A 46 0.44 6.87 -3.39
N LEU A 47 1.28 6.46 -4.35
CA LEU A 47 1.62 5.06 -4.58
C LEU A 47 2.34 4.45 -3.37
N SER A 48 3.32 5.16 -2.82
CA SER A 48 4.05 4.76 -1.62
C SER A 48 3.11 4.60 -0.42
N THR A 49 2.20 5.56 -0.22
CA THR A 49 1.18 5.49 0.85
C THR A 49 0.24 4.30 0.67
N LYS A 50 -0.23 4.07 -0.56
CA LYS A 50 -1.11 2.94 -0.90
C LYS A 50 -0.41 1.60 -0.69
N PHE A 51 0.88 1.53 -1.02
CA PHE A 51 1.70 0.35 -0.76
C PHE A 51 1.85 0.09 0.74
N SER A 52 2.27 1.10 1.51
CA SER A 52 2.41 1.00 2.97
C SER A 52 1.11 0.52 3.63
N TYR A 53 -0.03 1.11 3.28
CA TYR A 53 -1.33 0.67 3.78
C TYR A 53 -1.68 -0.77 3.40
N SER A 54 -1.34 -1.20 2.18
CA SER A 54 -1.57 -2.59 1.75
C SER A 54 -0.73 -3.56 2.59
N VAL A 55 0.50 -3.21 2.92
CA VAL A 55 1.37 -4.01 3.80
C VAL A 55 0.79 -4.10 5.21
N ILE A 56 0.30 -2.98 5.77
CA ILE A 56 -0.34 -2.96 7.09
C ILE A 56 -1.59 -3.83 7.10
N LEU A 57 -2.41 -3.78 6.04
CA LEU A 57 -3.59 -4.64 5.91
C LEU A 57 -3.22 -6.13 5.92
N VAL A 58 -2.16 -6.51 5.19
CA VAL A 58 -1.65 -7.89 5.18
C VAL A 58 -1.24 -8.31 6.59
N HIS A 59 -0.54 -7.45 7.35
CA HIS A 59 -0.19 -7.75 8.74
C HIS A 59 -1.41 -7.98 9.61
N VAL A 60 -2.42 -7.11 9.52
CA VAL A 60 -3.67 -7.25 10.30
C VAL A 60 -4.37 -8.57 9.97
N ILE A 61 -4.45 -8.95 8.70
CA ILE A 61 -5.12 -10.19 8.27
C ILE A 61 -4.34 -11.41 8.75
N PHE A 62 -3.06 -11.53 8.42
CA PHE A 62 -2.26 -12.70 8.76
C PHE A 62 -2.06 -12.86 10.26
N PHE A 63 -1.76 -11.78 10.97
CA PHE A 63 -1.62 -11.80 12.42
C PHE A 63 -2.98 -12.01 13.11
N GLY A 64 -4.05 -11.43 12.57
CA GLY A 64 -5.41 -11.65 13.05
C GLY A 64 -5.84 -13.11 12.97
N VAL A 65 -5.57 -13.79 11.85
CA VAL A 65 -5.80 -15.24 11.70
C VAL A 65 -4.98 -16.02 12.72
N TYR A 66 -3.68 -15.72 12.85
CA TYR A 66 -2.81 -16.38 13.82
C TYR A 66 -3.34 -16.29 15.27
N VAL A 67 -3.76 -15.09 15.70
CA VAL A 67 -4.32 -14.88 17.04
C VAL A 67 -5.69 -15.57 17.18
N SER A 68 -6.52 -15.53 16.15
CA SER A 68 -7.85 -16.15 16.17
C SER A 68 -7.76 -17.67 16.34
N VAL A 69 -6.82 -18.33 15.65
CA VAL A 69 -6.59 -19.78 15.81
C VAL A 69 -6.08 -20.11 17.21
N ASN A 70 -5.18 -19.29 17.77
CA ASN A 70 -4.72 -19.46 19.16
C ASN A 70 -5.88 -19.36 20.17
N ILE A 71 -6.80 -18.41 19.97
CA ILE A 71 -8.00 -18.26 20.78
C ILE A 71 -8.95 -19.44 20.58
N ALA A 72 -9.13 -19.90 19.34
CA ALA A 72 -9.96 -21.06 19.03
C ALA A 72 -9.47 -22.32 19.75
N PHE A 73 -8.16 -22.62 19.72
CA PHE A 73 -7.59 -23.74 20.48
C PHE A 73 -7.77 -23.62 21.99
N LYS A 74 -7.91 -22.41 22.54
CA LYS A 74 -8.18 -22.21 23.96
C LYS A 74 -9.61 -22.60 24.32
N TYR A 75 -10.61 -22.14 23.56
CA TYR A 75 -12.02 -22.32 23.89
C TYR A 75 -12.63 -23.60 23.32
N PHE A 76 -12.15 -24.05 22.16
CA PHE A 76 -12.65 -25.21 21.42
C PHE A 76 -11.63 -26.34 21.33
N GLY A 77 -10.51 -26.25 22.05
CA GLY A 77 -9.44 -27.25 22.04
C GLY A 77 -9.90 -28.65 22.45
N ASP A 78 -10.89 -28.72 23.32
CA ASP A 78 -11.46 -29.99 23.81
C ASP A 78 -12.20 -30.77 22.71
N LEU A 79 -12.58 -30.11 21.60
CA LEU A 79 -13.10 -30.77 20.40
C LEU A 79 -11.99 -31.48 19.61
N VAL A 80 -10.74 -31.05 19.74
CA VAL A 80 -9.58 -31.61 19.03
C VAL A 80 -9.00 -32.77 19.82
N SER A 81 -8.83 -32.62 21.14
CA SER A 81 -8.42 -33.70 22.03
C SER A 81 -8.87 -33.42 23.45
N LYS A 82 -9.39 -34.46 24.12
CA LYS A 82 -9.70 -34.42 25.55
C LYS A 82 -8.48 -34.67 26.43
N ASP A 83 -7.38 -35.15 25.85
CA ASP A 83 -6.12 -35.36 26.57
C ASP A 83 -5.41 -34.01 26.79
N PRO A 84 -5.21 -33.58 28.05
CA PRO A 84 -4.55 -32.30 28.36
C PRO A 84 -3.12 -32.19 27.82
N ILE A 85 -2.39 -33.31 27.74
CA ILE A 85 -1.00 -33.34 27.28
C ILE A 85 -0.95 -33.07 25.78
N THR A 86 -1.71 -33.83 24.99
CA THR A 86 -1.84 -33.66 23.54
C THR A 86 -2.28 -32.23 23.18
N LEU A 87 -3.28 -31.70 23.90
CA LEU A 87 -3.78 -30.35 23.66
C LEU A 87 -2.72 -29.27 23.96
N THR A 88 -1.90 -29.48 24.98
CA THR A 88 -0.80 -28.58 25.32
C THR A 88 0.30 -28.60 24.26
N ILE A 89 0.64 -29.79 23.74
CA ILE A 89 1.62 -29.94 22.65
C ILE A 89 1.13 -29.21 21.40
N VAL A 90 -0.11 -29.43 20.97
CA VAL A 90 -0.68 -28.77 19.78
C VAL A 90 -0.66 -27.25 19.91
N ARG A 91 -1.04 -26.73 21.08
CA ARG A 91 -0.99 -25.28 21.36
C ARG A 91 0.44 -24.74 21.30
N ALA A 92 1.39 -25.43 21.94
CA ALA A 92 2.80 -25.04 21.94
C ALA A 92 3.39 -25.05 20.52
N SER A 93 3.10 -26.09 19.74
CA SER A 93 3.52 -26.20 18.33
C SER A 93 2.94 -25.07 17.47
N TRP A 94 1.68 -24.68 17.69
CA TRP A 94 1.10 -23.56 16.95
C TRP A 94 1.72 -22.21 17.34
N MET A 95 2.05 -22.00 18.62
CA MET A 95 2.69 -20.77 19.09
C MET A 95 4.10 -20.56 18.53
N THR A 96 4.85 -21.64 18.25
CA THR A 96 6.18 -21.54 17.63
C THR A 96 6.11 -21.23 16.14
N MET A 97 4.95 -21.41 15.50
CA MET A 97 4.72 -21.05 14.09
C MET A 97 4.60 -19.54 13.83
N ILE A 98 4.89 -18.68 14.81
CA ILE A 98 4.96 -17.22 14.65
C ILE A 98 5.84 -16.78 13.45
N SER A 99 6.90 -17.53 13.17
CA SER A 99 7.80 -17.31 12.04
C SER A 99 7.12 -17.49 10.68
N THR A 100 6.11 -18.38 10.58
CA THR A 100 5.43 -18.68 9.32
C THR A 100 4.61 -17.50 8.81
N TYR A 101 3.91 -16.76 9.68
CA TYR A 101 3.19 -15.56 9.24
C TYR A 101 4.20 -14.47 8.84
N THR A 102 5.29 -14.33 9.59
CA THR A 102 6.33 -13.32 9.31
C THR A 102 6.96 -13.57 7.94
N PHE A 103 7.19 -14.84 7.62
CA PHE A 103 7.62 -15.28 6.31
C PHE A 103 6.59 -14.98 5.22
N ALA A 104 5.30 -15.27 5.46
CA ALA A 104 4.23 -15.06 4.46
C ALA A 104 4.01 -13.58 4.08
N ILE A 105 4.27 -12.66 5.00
CA ILE A 105 4.11 -11.21 4.79
C ILE A 105 5.05 -10.70 3.68
N GLY A 106 6.30 -11.17 3.63
CA GLY A 106 7.30 -10.69 2.66
C GLY A 106 6.88 -10.92 1.19
N PRO A 107 6.63 -12.17 0.77
CA PRO A 107 6.13 -12.49 -0.57
C PRO A 107 4.80 -11.79 -0.89
N ALA A 108 3.89 -11.69 0.08
CA ALA A 108 2.63 -10.97 -0.11
C ALA A 108 2.89 -9.48 -0.42
N ALA A 109 3.76 -8.81 0.34
CA ALA A 109 4.15 -7.42 0.09
C ALA A 109 4.77 -7.24 -1.30
N ILE A 110 5.67 -8.13 -1.72
CA ILE A 110 6.29 -8.09 -3.06
C ILE A 110 5.23 -8.25 -4.15
N TYR A 111 4.31 -9.19 -4.00
CA TYR A 111 3.21 -9.40 -4.95
C TYR A 111 2.36 -8.13 -5.10
N PHE A 112 1.94 -7.54 -3.97
CA PHE A 112 1.16 -6.31 -3.98
C PHE A 112 1.92 -5.13 -4.59
N TYR A 113 3.22 -5.01 -4.30
CA TYR A 113 4.11 -4.00 -4.88
C TYR A 113 4.14 -4.12 -6.42
N LYS A 114 4.46 -5.30 -6.95
CA LYS A 114 4.52 -5.54 -8.41
C LYS A 114 3.18 -5.24 -9.09
N LYS A 115 2.07 -5.66 -8.48
CA LYS A 115 0.72 -5.39 -9.00
C LYS A 115 0.40 -3.89 -9.03
N MET A 116 0.81 -3.13 -8.02
CA MET A 116 0.62 -1.69 -7.97
C MET A 116 1.52 -0.94 -8.97
N GLN A 117 2.76 -1.38 -9.12
CA GLN A 117 3.71 -0.81 -10.09
C GLN A 117 3.22 -1.01 -11.53
N ALA A 118 2.78 -2.21 -11.91
CA ALA A 118 2.28 -2.51 -13.25
C ALA A 118 1.05 -1.64 -13.62
N ARG A 119 0.11 -1.45 -12.69
CA ARG A 119 -1.04 -0.54 -12.90
C ARG A 119 -0.58 0.90 -13.11
N ARG A 120 0.45 1.34 -12.39
CA ARG A 120 0.98 2.70 -12.50
C ARG A 120 1.68 2.95 -13.81
N GLU A 121 2.42 1.97 -14.33
CA GLU A 121 3.06 2.06 -15.65
C GLU A 121 2.02 2.28 -16.75
N ALA A 122 0.91 1.54 -16.70
CA ALA A 122 -0.22 1.73 -17.62
C ALA A 122 -0.86 3.13 -17.49
N ASP A 123 -1.04 3.63 -16.26
CA ASP A 123 -1.59 4.98 -16.03
C ASP A 123 -0.65 6.09 -16.52
N ARG A 124 0.67 5.92 -16.35
CA ARG A 124 1.68 6.87 -16.88
C ARG A 124 1.65 6.95 -18.38
N ALA A 125 1.65 5.80 -19.06
CA ALA A 125 1.59 5.74 -20.52
C ALA A 125 0.35 6.47 -21.07
N LYS A 126 -0.81 6.29 -20.43
CA LYS A 126 -2.04 6.99 -20.79
C LYS A 126 -1.96 8.50 -20.55
N MET A 127 -1.42 8.94 -19.41
CA MET A 127 -1.29 10.37 -19.10
C MET A 127 -0.39 11.10 -20.10
N ILE A 128 0.74 10.50 -20.47
CA ILE A 128 1.66 11.06 -21.47
C ILE A 128 0.96 11.16 -22.84
N GLN A 129 0.24 10.11 -23.25
CA GLN A 129 -0.50 10.14 -24.51
C GLN A 129 -1.58 11.23 -24.55
N MET A 130 -2.31 11.45 -23.46
CA MET A 130 -3.34 12.50 -23.38
C MET A 130 -2.78 13.93 -23.39
N GLU A 131 -1.59 14.14 -22.83
CA GLU A 131 -0.94 15.47 -22.84
C GLU A 131 -0.16 15.73 -24.13
N ALA A 132 0.29 14.68 -24.83
CA ALA A 132 0.94 14.79 -26.15
C ALA A 132 -0.05 14.93 -27.32
N LYS A 133 -1.31 14.49 -27.16
CA LYS A 133 -2.35 14.51 -28.21
C LYS A 133 -3.55 15.39 -27.84
N GLY A 134 -4.31 15.86 -28.83
CA GLY A 134 -5.54 16.65 -28.62
C GLY A 134 -5.31 18.13 -28.26
N LYS A 135 -6.36 18.83 -27.80
CA LYS A 135 -6.34 20.30 -27.55
C LYS A 135 -5.23 20.76 -26.61
N LYS A 136 -4.89 19.96 -25.59
CA LYS A 136 -3.79 20.27 -24.65
C LYS A 136 -2.43 20.11 -25.31
N GLY A 137 -2.22 19.04 -26.07
CA GLY A 137 -1.00 18.85 -26.85
C GLY A 137 -0.79 19.97 -27.85
N ALA A 138 -1.82 20.32 -28.63
CA ALA A 138 -1.79 21.44 -29.57
C ALA A 138 -1.38 22.76 -28.90
N LYS A 139 -2.02 23.10 -27.77
CA LYS A 139 -1.66 24.30 -26.99
C LYS A 139 -0.23 24.28 -26.46
N ASN A 140 0.30 23.10 -26.13
CA ASN A 140 1.67 22.95 -25.65
C ASN A 140 2.68 23.16 -26.80
N TYR A 141 2.38 22.66 -28.00
CA TYR A 141 3.15 22.94 -29.22
C TYR A 141 3.09 24.43 -29.60
N ASP A 142 1.91 25.05 -29.57
CA ASP A 142 1.74 26.47 -29.86
C ASP A 142 2.56 27.35 -28.90
N ASN A 143 2.53 27.04 -27.61
CA ASN A 143 3.33 27.73 -26.61
C ASN A 143 4.84 27.55 -26.83
N ALA A 144 5.28 26.35 -27.22
CA ALA A 144 6.68 26.07 -27.52
C ALA A 144 7.17 26.86 -28.75
N ILE A 145 6.38 26.88 -29.82
CA ILE A 145 6.65 27.66 -31.03
C ILE A 145 6.69 29.15 -30.69
N ALA A 146 5.70 29.67 -29.96
CA ALA A 146 5.65 31.07 -29.56
C ALA A 146 6.85 31.48 -28.69
N ASN A 147 7.33 30.60 -27.81
CA ASN A 147 8.53 30.85 -27.02
C ASN A 147 9.80 30.90 -27.87
N ILE A 148 9.95 30.00 -28.86
CA ILE A 148 11.09 30.02 -29.80
C ILE A 148 11.14 31.36 -30.53
N TRP A 149 10.01 31.85 -31.03
CA TRP A 149 9.92 33.15 -31.70
C TRP A 149 10.24 34.31 -30.77
N LYS A 150 9.80 34.25 -29.51
CA LYS A 150 10.16 35.27 -28.49
C LYS A 150 11.64 35.30 -28.16
N THR A 151 12.30 34.15 -28.07
CA THR A 151 13.75 34.11 -27.82
C THR A 151 14.57 34.44 -29.06
N ALA A 152 14.08 34.14 -30.26
CA ALA A 152 14.73 34.52 -31.52
C ALA A 152 14.58 36.01 -31.87
N THR A 153 13.68 36.72 -31.19
CA THR A 153 13.47 38.18 -31.34
C THR A 153 14.17 39.02 -30.27
N VAL A 154 14.88 38.40 -29.32
CA VAL A 154 15.82 39.12 -28.46
C VAL A 154 17.04 39.46 -29.32
N PRO A 155 17.36 40.76 -29.54
CA PRO A 155 18.55 41.15 -30.28
C PRO A 155 19.79 40.57 -29.57
N ILE A 156 20.69 40.00 -30.35
CA ILE A 156 22.06 39.74 -29.90
C ILE A 156 22.73 41.10 -29.90
N ASP A 157 22.92 41.67 -28.71
CA ASP A 157 23.78 42.83 -28.48
C ASP A 157 25.26 42.47 -28.69
#